data_AF-A0A7L5T893-F1
#
_entry.id   AF-A0A7L5T893-F1
#
_cell.length_a   1.000
_cell.length_b   1.000
_cell.length_c   1.000
_cell.angle_alpha   90.00
_cell.angle_beta   90.00
_cell.angle_gamma   90.00
#
_symmetry.space_group_name_H-M   'P 1'
#
loop_
_entity.id
_entity.type
_entity.pdbx_description
1 polymer ?
#
loop_
_entity_poly.entity_id
_entity_poly.type
_entity_poly.pdbx_seq_one_letter_code
_entity_poly.pdbx_strand_id
1 'polypeptide(L)' 'MSDTDPRQPSDRAPAEPEGGDAACWLDRVCAACGAIQDTAPFDRCQRCGADAEDR' A
#
# COMPACT_ATOMS: atom_id res chain seq x y z
N MET A 1 20.84 48.25 3.90
CA MET A 1 21.61 46.99 3.88
C MET A 1 20.60 45.87 4.00
N SER A 2 20.27 45.26 2.87
CA SER A 2 19.35 44.13 2.77
C SER A 2 20.11 42.87 3.20
N ASP A 3 19.62 42.15 4.20
CA ASP A 3 20.13 40.81 4.50
C ASP A 3 18.94 39.83 4.48
N THR A 4 18.77 39.28 3.29
CA THR A 4 18.27 37.94 2.98
C THR A 4 17.67 37.16 4.15
N ASP A 5 16.34 37.03 4.09
CA ASP A 5 15.53 36.06 4.83
C ASP A 5 16.14 34.63 4.70
N PRO A 6 16.46 33.91 5.80
CA PRO A 6 17.13 32.62 5.78
C PRO A 6 16.19 31.47 5.39
N ARG A 7 15.13 31.76 4.64
CA ARG A 7 14.24 30.78 4.00
C ARG A 7 14.99 30.16 2.83
N GLN A 8 16.10 29.50 3.15
CA GLN A 8 16.85 28.62 2.28
C GLN A 8 15.96 27.40 2.01
N PRO A 9 15.47 27.22 0.77
CA PRO A 9 14.80 26.00 0.38
C PRO A 9 15.86 25.07 -0.19
N SER A 10 16.59 24.35 0.66
CA SER A 10 17.53 23.32 0.17
C SER A 10 17.80 22.30 1.26
N ASP A 11 16.81 21.43 1.47
CA ASP A 11 17.03 19.99 1.46
C ASP A 11 15.64 19.33 1.40
N ARG A 12 15.02 19.39 0.22
CA ARG A 12 13.99 18.39 -0.08
C ARG A 12 14.79 17.11 -0.27
N ALA A 13 14.93 16.36 0.81
CA ALA A 13 15.45 15.01 0.78
C ALA A 13 14.87 14.30 -0.46
N PRO A 14 15.69 13.50 -1.18
CA PRO A 14 15.19 12.76 -2.33
C PRO A 14 13.90 12.09 -1.90
N ALA A 15 12.82 12.31 -2.67
CA ALA A 15 11.53 11.70 -2.40
C ALA A 15 11.78 10.21 -2.14
N GLU A 16 11.70 9.81 -0.86
CA GLU A 16 11.49 8.42 -0.51
C GLU A 16 10.36 7.97 -1.44
N PRO A 17 10.38 6.78 -2.06
CA PRO A 17 9.19 6.30 -2.74
C PRO A 17 8.06 6.22 -1.69
N GLU A 18 7.28 7.29 -1.55
CA GLU A 18 6.16 7.43 -0.64
C GLU A 18 5.03 6.56 -1.18
N GLY A 19 5.18 5.25 -1.00
CA GLY A 19 4.30 4.24 -1.57
C GLY A 19 4.96 2.88 -1.75
N GLY A 20 5.62 2.36 -0.72
CA GLY A 20 5.94 0.93 -0.67
C GLY A 20 4.64 0.11 -0.52
N ASP A 21 4.24 -0.57 -1.59
CA ASP A 21 3.33 -1.73 -1.58
C ASP A 21 1.89 -1.50 -1.08
N ALA A 22 1.29 -0.33 -1.32
CA ALA A 22 -0.13 -0.11 -0.99
C ALA A 22 -1.11 -1.12 -1.64
N ALA A 23 -0.65 -1.90 -2.63
CA ALA A 23 -1.45 -2.91 -3.32
C ALA A 23 -1.02 -4.38 -3.07
N CYS A 24 0.22 -4.68 -2.66
CA CYS A 24 0.65 -6.10 -2.52
C CYS A 24 -0.06 -6.84 -1.37
N TRP A 25 -0.66 -6.11 -0.42
CA TRP A 25 -1.52 -6.72 0.60
C TRP A 25 -2.98 -6.87 0.14
N LEU A 26 -3.45 -6.10 -0.85
CA LEU A 26 -4.81 -6.21 -1.40
C LEU A 26 -5.01 -7.54 -2.13
N ASP A 27 -3.98 -8.07 -2.79
CA ASP A 27 -4.00 -9.41 -3.38
C ASP A 27 -4.21 -10.52 -2.33
N ARG A 28 -4.00 -10.22 -1.05
CA ARG A 28 -4.28 -11.14 0.06
C ARG A 28 -5.70 -10.99 0.62
N VAL A 29 -6.45 -9.96 0.23
CA VAL A 29 -7.79 -9.70 0.79
C VAL A 29 -8.85 -10.37 -0.07
N CYS A 30 -9.72 -11.15 0.57
CA CYS A 30 -10.92 -11.69 -0.08
C CYS A 30 -11.94 -10.57 -0.35
N ALA A 31 -12.36 -10.39 -1.60
CA ALA A 31 -13.36 -9.37 -1.97
C ALA A 31 -14.74 -9.65 -1.37
N ALA A 32 -15.12 -10.93 -1.18
CA ALA A 32 -16.43 -11.30 -0.65
C ALA A 32 -16.60 -11.00 0.85
N CYS A 33 -15.55 -11.15 1.67
CA CYS A 33 -15.66 -11.02 3.13
C CYS A 33 -14.61 -10.12 3.81
N GLY A 34 -13.65 -9.59 3.06
CA GLY A 34 -12.58 -8.73 3.58
C GLY A 34 -11.53 -9.46 4.43
N ALA A 35 -11.53 -10.79 4.45
CA ALA A 35 -10.54 -11.57 5.19
C ALA A 35 -9.17 -11.48 4.52
N ILE A 36 -8.13 -11.30 5.33
CA ILE A 36 -6.73 -11.37 4.88
C ILE A 36 -6.30 -12.84 4.89
N GLN A 37 -5.82 -13.31 3.76
CA GLN A 37 -5.29 -14.64 3.55
C GLN A 37 -3.77 -14.67 3.80
N ASP A 38 -3.29 -15.78 4.35
CA ASP A 38 -1.87 -15.95 4.71
C ASP A 38 -0.98 -16.04 3.46
N THR A 39 -1.50 -16.71 2.42
CA THR A 39 -0.86 -16.86 1.13
C THR A 39 -1.62 -16.07 0.06
N ALA A 40 -0.89 -15.37 -0.80
CA ALA A 40 -1.41 -14.85 -2.06
C ALA A 40 -0.53 -15.33 -3.23
N PRO A 41 -1.13 -15.68 -4.38
CA PRO A 41 -2.57 -15.86 -4.58
C PRO A 41 -3.13 -17.03 -3.75
N PHE A 42 -4.44 -17.00 -3.48
CA PHE A 42 -5.20 -18.10 -2.88
C PHE A 42 -6.31 -18.50 -3.84
N ASP A 43 -6.64 -19.79 -3.98
CA ASP A 43 -7.77 -20.21 -4.83
C ASP A 43 -9.11 -20.07 -4.10
N ARG A 44 -9.10 -20.24 -2.77
CA ARG A 44 -10.30 -20.23 -1.92
C ARG A 44 -10.07 -19.54 -0.59
N CYS A 45 -11.00 -18.69 -0.16
CA CYS A 45 -10.91 -18.02 1.13
C CYS A 45 -11.11 -19.02 2.28
N GLN A 46 -10.11 -19.11 3.17
CA GLN A 46 -10.14 -20.00 4.35
C GLN A 46 -11.19 -19.58 5.40
N ARG A 47 -11.77 -18.38 5.29
CA ARG A 47 -12.78 -17.86 6.22
C ARG A 47 -14.23 -18.10 5.74
N CYS A 48 -14.55 -17.70 4.50
CA CYS A 48 -15.91 -17.78 3.97
C CYS A 48 -16.10 -18.88 2.92
N GLY A 49 -15.02 -19.44 2.35
CA GLY A 49 -15.09 -20.45 1.30
C GLY A 49 -15.39 -19.91 -0.10
N ALA A 50 -15.40 -18.59 -0.32
CA ALA A 50 -15.50 -17.99 -1.65
C ALA A 50 -14.24 -18.27 -2.48
N ASP A 51 -14.40 -18.45 -3.78
CA ASP A 51 -13.29 -18.63 -4.72
C ASP A 51 -12.66 -17.28 -5.05
N ALA A 52 -11.36 -17.24 -5.35
CA ALA A 52 -10.64 -15.98 -5.60
C ALA A 52 -10.96 -15.31 -6.94
N GLU A 53 -11.62 -16.06 -7.83
CA GLU A 53 -12.15 -15.57 -9.11
C GLU A 53 -13.34 -14.62 -8.89
N ASP A 54 -13.97 -14.65 -7.71
CA ASP A 54 -15.05 -13.74 -7.27
C ASP A 54 -14.43 -12.47 -6.65
N ARG A 55 -13.56 -11.80 -7.41
CA ARG A 55 -12.76 -10.64 -6.97
C ARG A 55 -12.95 -9.42 -7.86
#